data_AF-R1H0F6-F1
#
_entry.id   AF-R1H0F6-F1
#
_cell.length_a   1.000
_cell.length_b   1.000
_cell.length_c   1.000
_cell.angle_alpha   90.00
_cell.angle_beta   90.00
_cell.angle_gamma   90.00
#
_symmetry.space_group_name_H-M   'P 1'
#
loop_
_entity.id
_entity.type
_entity.pdbx_description
1 polymer ?
#
loop_
_entity_poly.entity_id
_entity_poly.type
_entity_poly.pdbx_seq_one_letter_code
_entity_poly.pdbx_strand_id
1 'polypeptide(L)'
;MVQLGPQMQAMTGGYYDLVSFDPRGAGKTIPLSCYQNDAERINATLLNPYVNGNASDTTPGRLWASGENFATACYENGKDIGGLLGMAFTARDIIRVVDALGDEDGLLRYYGLSGGTVQGATLAAMFPERMDRVILDGVWNIHEYNHYHAVEGFADTDKTFSGFLSACITAGEKCALSQLNTTAPELEKAIYELIENVKYRPIAYQGTMIDYTIVRNVIFLSLTVLAQWPPMATFLHALLTGNVTELDTRRNWTTFFQ
;
A
#
# COMPACT_ATOMS: atom_id res chain seq x y z
N MET A 1 3.66 -13.70 -5.37
CA MET A 1 3.56 -15.03 -4.70
C MET A 1 4.64 -16.00 -5.15
N VAL A 2 4.82 -16.29 -6.45
CA VAL A 2 5.84 -17.27 -6.92
C VAL A 2 7.25 -17.01 -6.38
N GLN A 3 7.68 -15.74 -6.35
CA GLN A 3 8.99 -15.36 -5.79
C GLN A 3 9.14 -15.58 -4.28
N LEU A 4 8.02 -15.62 -3.54
CA LEU A 4 7.98 -15.89 -2.10
C LEU A 4 7.81 -17.38 -1.77
N GLY A 5 7.63 -18.24 -2.79
CA GLY A 5 7.37 -19.67 -2.63
C GLY A 5 8.37 -20.37 -1.70
N PRO A 6 9.69 -20.20 -1.89
CA PRO A 6 10.69 -20.81 -1.01
C PRO A 6 10.60 -20.35 0.45
N GLN A 7 10.42 -19.05 0.70
CA GLN A 7 10.25 -18.56 2.08
C GLN A 7 8.96 -19.09 2.71
N MET A 8 7.87 -19.09 1.95
CA MET A 8 6.57 -19.58 2.41
C MET A 8 6.62 -21.08 2.71
N GLN A 9 7.31 -21.88 1.89
CA GLN A 9 7.46 -23.32 2.11
C GLN A 9 8.25 -23.60 3.38
N ALA A 10 9.30 -22.80 3.64
CA ALA A 10 10.06 -22.89 4.87
C ALA A 10 9.23 -22.51 6.10
N MET A 11 8.43 -21.43 6.01
CA MET A 11 7.55 -20.97 7.10
C MET A 11 6.46 -21.98 7.44
N THR A 12 5.98 -22.75 6.47
CA THR A 12 4.99 -23.82 6.70
C THR A 12 5.61 -25.16 7.11
N GLY A 13 6.93 -25.22 7.28
CA GLY A 13 7.66 -26.45 7.63
C GLY A 13 7.73 -27.49 6.51
N GLY A 14 7.34 -27.13 5.28
CA GLY A 14 7.36 -28.02 4.13
C GLY A 14 6.19 -29.00 4.05
N TYR A 15 5.19 -28.89 4.95
CA TYR A 15 4.09 -29.87 5.06
C TYR A 15 2.88 -29.58 4.17
N TYR A 16 2.86 -28.44 3.47
CA TYR A 16 1.72 -27.99 2.70
C TYR A 16 2.12 -27.67 1.27
N ASP A 17 1.24 -27.98 0.33
CA ASP A 17 1.30 -27.43 -1.01
C ASP A 17 0.84 -25.96 -0.99
N LEU A 18 1.66 -25.08 -1.56
CA LEU A 18 1.36 -23.67 -1.63
C LEU A 18 0.60 -23.34 -2.91
N VAL A 19 -0.69 -23.05 -2.75
CA VAL A 19 -1.57 -22.69 -3.86
C VAL A 19 -1.82 -21.18 -3.85
N SER A 20 -1.58 -20.55 -4.99
CA SER A 20 -1.91 -19.14 -5.27
C SER A 20 -2.54 -19.05 -6.64
N PHE A 21 -3.46 -18.11 -6.82
CA PHE A 21 -4.08 -17.84 -8.11
C PHE A 21 -4.39 -16.35 -8.23
N ASP A 22 -4.60 -15.88 -9.46
CA ASP A 22 -5.09 -14.53 -9.72
C ASP A 22 -6.62 -14.53 -9.53
N PRO A 23 -7.19 -13.75 -8.59
CA PRO A 23 -8.63 -13.61 -8.48
C PRO A 23 -9.26 -13.09 -9.78
N ARG A 24 -10.55 -13.36 -9.98
CA ARG A 24 -11.32 -12.77 -11.09
C ARG A 24 -11.11 -11.24 -11.17
N GLY A 25 -10.88 -10.72 -12.37
CA GLY A 25 -10.62 -9.29 -12.59
C GLY A 25 -9.15 -8.90 -12.42
N ALA A 26 -8.29 -9.79 -11.91
CA ALA A 26 -6.87 -9.52 -11.68
C ALA A 26 -5.97 -10.43 -12.52
N GLY A 27 -4.75 -9.94 -12.79
CA GLY A 27 -3.70 -10.69 -13.46
C GLY A 27 -4.19 -11.32 -14.77
N LYS A 28 -4.17 -12.66 -14.84
CA LYS A 28 -4.58 -13.43 -16.02
C LYS A 28 -5.99 -14.01 -15.95
N THR A 29 -6.71 -13.85 -14.84
CA THR A 29 -8.03 -14.46 -14.64
C THR A 29 -9.14 -13.46 -14.93
N ILE A 30 -9.75 -13.57 -16.13
CA ILE A 30 -10.85 -12.71 -16.58
C ILE A 30 -10.52 -11.23 -16.28
N PRO A 31 -9.41 -10.70 -16.84
CA PRO A 31 -8.89 -9.41 -16.43
C PRO A 31 -9.88 -8.30 -16.76
N LEU A 32 -10.06 -7.37 -15.81
CA LEU A 32 -10.76 -6.11 -16.06
C LEU A 32 -9.75 -4.97 -16.06
N SER A 33 -9.76 -4.16 -17.11
CA SER A 33 -9.04 -2.89 -17.16
C SER A 33 -10.04 -1.77 -17.39
N CYS A 34 -9.95 -0.71 -16.58
CA CYS A 34 -10.74 0.51 -16.78
C CYS A 34 -10.20 1.38 -17.92
N TYR A 35 -9.03 1.04 -18.48
CA TYR A 35 -8.35 1.79 -19.53
C TYR A 35 -7.92 0.86 -20.66
N GLN A 36 -7.83 1.39 -21.88
CA GLN A 36 -7.54 0.57 -23.07
C GLN A 36 -6.07 0.17 -23.16
N ASN A 37 -5.18 0.97 -22.58
CA ASN A 37 -3.73 0.76 -22.64
C ASN A 37 -3.02 1.34 -21.41
N ASP A 38 -1.74 1.00 -21.27
CA ASP A 38 -0.91 1.44 -20.16
C ASP A 38 -0.73 2.95 -20.10
N ALA A 39 -0.65 3.63 -21.26
CA ALA A 39 -0.45 5.07 -21.32
C ALA A 39 -1.66 5.83 -20.74
N GLU A 40 -2.87 5.42 -21.10
CA GLU A 40 -4.11 5.96 -20.53
C GLU A 40 -4.18 5.71 -19.02
N ARG A 41 -3.88 4.50 -18.56
CA ARG A 41 -3.88 4.16 -17.13
C ARG A 41 -2.87 5.00 -16.35
N ILE A 42 -1.64 5.14 -16.86
CA ILE A 42 -0.59 5.94 -16.24
C ILE A 42 -1.03 7.40 -16.19
N ASN A 43 -1.52 7.95 -17.29
CA ASN A 43 -1.99 9.34 -17.35
C ASN A 43 -3.12 9.59 -16.34
N ALA A 44 -4.11 8.70 -16.28
CA ALA A 44 -5.20 8.81 -15.30
C ALA A 44 -4.71 8.71 -13.85
N THR A 45 -3.73 7.83 -13.57
CA THR A 45 -3.12 7.71 -12.24
C THR A 45 -2.37 8.98 -11.84
N LEU A 46 -1.60 9.56 -12.78
CA LEU A 46 -0.86 10.80 -12.54
C LEU A 46 -1.79 11.99 -12.29
N LEU A 47 -2.94 12.03 -12.96
CA LEU A 47 -3.94 13.08 -12.78
C LEU A 47 -4.85 12.85 -11.56
N ASN A 48 -4.78 11.67 -10.93
CA ASN A 48 -5.62 11.34 -9.78
C ASN A 48 -5.13 12.10 -8.52
N PRO A 49 -5.92 13.03 -7.98
CA PRO A 49 -5.55 13.77 -6.78
C PRO A 49 -5.56 12.90 -5.51
N TYR A 50 -6.06 11.66 -5.55
CA TYR A 50 -5.83 10.70 -4.48
C TYR A 50 -4.34 10.33 -4.34
N VAL A 51 -3.63 10.26 -5.47
CA VAL A 51 -2.20 9.91 -5.52
C VAL A 51 -1.33 11.16 -5.46
N ASN A 52 -1.70 12.20 -6.21
CA ASN A 52 -0.88 13.40 -6.39
C ASN A 52 -1.49 14.70 -5.82
N GLY A 53 -2.52 14.60 -4.99
CA GLY A 53 -3.23 15.77 -4.47
C GLY A 53 -2.51 16.47 -3.33
N ASN A 54 -2.73 17.77 -3.23
CA ASN A 54 -2.30 18.61 -2.12
C ASN A 54 -3.49 18.90 -1.19
N ALA A 55 -3.23 19.28 0.06
CA ALA A 55 -4.24 19.80 0.97
C ALA A 55 -4.68 21.21 0.51
N SER A 56 -5.84 21.30 -0.14
CA SER A 56 -6.48 22.53 -0.61
C SER A 56 -8.00 22.43 -0.47
N ASP A 57 -8.64 23.58 -0.30
CA ASP A 57 -10.09 23.80 -0.40
C ASP A 57 -10.70 23.33 -1.74
N THR A 58 -9.93 23.31 -2.83
CA THR A 58 -10.37 22.82 -4.14
C THR A 58 -10.27 21.29 -4.30
N THR A 59 -9.55 20.61 -3.41
CA THR A 59 -9.27 19.17 -3.51
C THR A 59 -10.53 18.29 -3.48
N PRO A 60 -11.56 18.54 -2.65
CA PRO A 60 -12.78 17.73 -2.67
C PRO A 60 -13.48 17.71 -4.04
N GLY A 61 -13.57 18.86 -4.72
CA GLY A 61 -14.16 18.93 -6.07
C GLY A 61 -13.33 18.19 -7.12
N ARG A 62 -11.99 18.26 -7.01
CA ARG A 62 -11.08 17.52 -7.89
C ARG A 62 -11.16 16.00 -7.67
N LEU A 63 -11.24 15.57 -6.41
CA LEU A 63 -11.44 14.15 -6.05
C LEU A 63 -12.77 13.63 -6.60
N TRP A 64 -13.84 14.41 -6.47
CA TRP A 64 -15.15 14.03 -7.02
C TRP A 64 -15.10 13.84 -8.54
N ALA A 65 -14.60 14.85 -9.27
CA ALA A 65 -14.50 14.78 -10.73
C ALA A 65 -13.56 13.66 -11.21
N SER A 66 -12.44 13.44 -10.50
CA SER A 66 -11.53 12.32 -10.81
C SER A 66 -12.18 10.96 -10.53
N GLY A 67 -12.95 10.85 -9.45
CA GLY A 67 -13.72 9.65 -9.12
C GLY A 67 -14.79 9.33 -10.15
N GLU A 68 -15.49 10.35 -10.65
CA GLU A 68 -16.49 10.22 -11.72
C GLU A 68 -15.86 9.75 -13.04
N ASN A 69 -14.71 10.33 -13.43
CA ASN A 69 -13.96 9.88 -14.60
C ASN A 69 -13.51 8.42 -14.48
N PHE A 70 -12.98 8.03 -13.31
CA PHE A 70 -12.57 6.65 -13.04
C PHE A 70 -13.76 5.68 -13.10
N ALA A 71 -14.84 6.01 -12.40
CA ALA A 71 -16.04 5.19 -12.34
C ALA A 71 -16.67 5.01 -13.73
N THR A 72 -16.74 6.07 -14.53
CA THR A 72 -17.27 6.03 -15.90
C THR A 72 -16.40 5.14 -16.79
N ALA A 73 -15.09 5.32 -16.77
CA ALA A 73 -14.16 4.51 -17.56
C ALA A 73 -14.22 3.02 -17.18
N CYS A 74 -14.26 2.71 -15.88
CA CYS A 74 -14.43 1.34 -15.40
C CYS A 74 -15.79 0.75 -15.79
N TYR A 75 -16.87 1.53 -15.68
CA TYR A 75 -18.20 1.08 -16.05
C TYR A 75 -18.25 0.77 -17.55
N GLU A 76 -17.74 1.66 -18.41
CA GLU A 76 -17.75 1.47 -19.85
C GLU A 76 -17.00 0.22 -20.30
N ASN A 77 -15.83 -0.02 -19.70
CA ASN A 77 -14.99 -1.16 -20.04
C ASN A 77 -15.35 -2.45 -19.29
N GLY A 78 -16.19 -2.37 -18.26
CA GLY A 78 -16.49 -3.47 -17.35
C GLY A 78 -17.96 -3.86 -17.23
N LYS A 79 -18.84 -3.39 -18.13
CA LYS A 79 -20.31 -3.61 -18.02
C LYS A 79 -20.69 -5.07 -17.81
N ASP A 80 -20.00 -5.98 -18.51
CA ASP A 80 -20.38 -7.39 -18.54
C ASP A 80 -19.92 -8.18 -17.30
N ILE A 81 -18.80 -7.79 -16.70
CA ILE A 81 -18.15 -8.57 -15.62
C ILE A 81 -17.99 -7.80 -14.30
N GLY A 82 -18.12 -6.47 -14.31
CA GLY A 82 -17.80 -5.60 -13.16
C GLY A 82 -18.62 -5.93 -11.91
N GLY A 83 -19.89 -6.30 -12.08
CA GLY A 83 -20.75 -6.73 -10.97
C GLY A 83 -20.36 -8.10 -10.37
N LEU A 84 -19.44 -8.83 -10.99
CA LEU A 84 -19.04 -10.18 -10.59
C LEU A 84 -17.67 -10.22 -9.91
N LEU A 85 -16.99 -9.08 -9.72
CA LEU A 85 -15.60 -9.02 -9.22
C LEU A 85 -15.47 -8.90 -7.69
N GLY A 86 -16.57 -8.97 -6.95
CA GLY A 86 -16.57 -8.80 -5.50
C GLY A 86 -16.00 -9.99 -4.71
N MET A 87 -15.60 -9.74 -3.46
CA MET A 87 -15.03 -10.74 -2.54
C MET A 87 -15.92 -11.98 -2.34
N ALA A 88 -17.25 -11.81 -2.37
CA ALA A 88 -18.19 -12.92 -2.24
C ALA A 88 -18.15 -13.89 -3.45
N PHE A 89 -17.84 -13.37 -4.63
CA PHE A 89 -17.68 -14.20 -5.82
C PHE A 89 -16.31 -14.88 -5.83
N THR A 90 -15.25 -14.16 -5.49
CA THR A 90 -13.92 -14.74 -5.30
C THR A 90 -13.91 -15.82 -4.21
N ALA A 91 -14.70 -15.67 -3.14
CA ALA A 91 -14.86 -16.71 -2.12
C ALA A 91 -15.38 -18.03 -2.71
N ARG A 92 -16.35 -17.97 -3.63
CA ARG A 92 -16.86 -19.15 -4.34
C ARG A 92 -15.78 -19.78 -5.22
N ASP A 93 -14.97 -18.96 -5.89
CA ASP A 93 -13.85 -19.48 -6.70
C ASP A 93 -12.83 -20.22 -5.85
N ILE A 94 -12.49 -19.68 -4.68
CA ILE A 94 -11.54 -20.32 -3.76
C ILE A 94 -12.06 -21.70 -3.35
N ILE A 95 -13.35 -21.83 -3.00
CA ILE A 95 -13.93 -23.13 -2.68
C ILE A 95 -13.92 -24.08 -3.89
N ARG A 96 -14.17 -23.57 -5.11
CA ARG A 96 -14.03 -24.39 -6.33
C ARG A 96 -12.59 -24.82 -6.60
N VAL A 97 -11.60 -24.01 -6.24
CA VAL A 97 -10.19 -24.41 -6.29
C VAL A 97 -9.94 -25.53 -5.29
N VAL A 98 -10.44 -25.43 -4.05
CA VAL A 98 -10.33 -26.51 -3.05
C VAL A 98 -10.95 -27.80 -3.59
N ASP A 99 -12.16 -27.74 -4.15
CA ASP A 99 -12.83 -28.90 -4.75
C ASP A 99 -12.04 -29.50 -5.93
N ALA A 100 -11.39 -28.65 -6.74
CA ALA A 100 -10.63 -29.06 -7.91
C ALA A 100 -9.26 -29.67 -7.58
N LEU A 101 -8.69 -29.38 -6.40
CA LEU A 101 -7.44 -30.00 -5.94
C LEU A 101 -7.61 -31.48 -5.61
N GLY A 102 -8.84 -31.98 -5.45
CA GLY A 102 -9.14 -33.41 -5.43
C GLY A 102 -9.00 -34.07 -4.05
N ASP A 103 -8.20 -35.14 -3.97
CA ASP A 103 -8.08 -36.21 -2.93
C ASP A 103 -7.77 -35.75 -1.48
N GLU A 104 -7.99 -34.48 -1.16
CA GLU A 104 -7.84 -33.88 0.15
C GLU A 104 -9.15 -33.95 0.95
N ASP A 105 -9.10 -33.54 2.23
CA ASP A 105 -10.27 -33.50 3.13
C ASP A 105 -11.35 -32.46 2.76
N GLY A 106 -11.15 -31.73 1.65
CA GLY A 106 -12.07 -30.71 1.17
C GLY A 106 -12.11 -29.45 2.05
N LEU A 107 -11.18 -29.29 3.00
CA LEU A 107 -11.13 -28.13 3.90
C LEU A 107 -10.08 -27.11 3.46
N LEU A 108 -10.43 -25.84 3.60
CA LEU A 108 -9.59 -24.71 3.24
C LEU A 108 -8.63 -24.36 4.38
N ARG A 109 -7.35 -24.29 4.03
CA ARG A 109 -6.27 -23.76 4.86
C ARG A 109 -5.82 -22.44 4.23
N TYR A 110 -6.29 -21.33 4.81
CA TYR A 110 -6.17 -20.01 4.20
C TYR A 110 -5.16 -19.13 4.95
N TYR A 111 -4.30 -18.48 4.18
CA TYR A 111 -3.48 -17.36 4.66
C TYR A 111 -3.78 -16.12 3.82
N GLY A 112 -4.29 -15.08 4.48
CA GLY A 112 -4.64 -13.81 3.84
C GLY A 112 -3.86 -12.66 4.43
N LEU A 113 -3.22 -11.88 3.57
CA LEU A 113 -2.50 -10.65 3.93
C LEU A 113 -3.29 -9.43 3.45
N SER A 114 -3.39 -8.37 4.27
CA SER A 114 -4.01 -7.10 3.89
C SER A 114 -5.45 -7.29 3.36
N GLY A 115 -5.77 -6.94 2.11
CA GLY A 115 -7.08 -7.20 1.50
C GLY A 115 -7.50 -8.69 1.51
N GLY A 116 -6.53 -9.61 1.59
CA GLY A 116 -6.78 -11.03 1.84
C GLY A 116 -7.44 -11.30 3.19
N THR A 117 -7.29 -10.43 4.19
CA THR A 117 -7.99 -10.58 5.47
C THR A 117 -9.49 -10.38 5.34
N VAL A 118 -9.92 -9.41 4.51
CA VAL A 118 -11.33 -9.22 4.16
C VAL A 118 -11.85 -10.44 3.40
N GLN A 119 -11.06 -10.96 2.46
CA GLN A 119 -11.41 -12.17 1.70
C GLN A 119 -11.53 -13.41 2.61
N GLY A 120 -10.61 -13.59 3.56
CA GLY A 120 -10.62 -14.67 4.54
C GLY A 120 -11.80 -14.60 5.51
N ALA A 121 -12.13 -13.41 6.00
CA ALA A 121 -13.33 -13.19 6.79
C ALA A 121 -14.61 -13.47 5.98
N THR A 122 -14.65 -13.05 4.71
CA THR A 122 -15.76 -13.36 3.78
C THR A 122 -15.91 -14.86 3.57
N LEU A 123 -14.81 -15.60 3.40
CA LEU A 123 -14.79 -17.06 3.29
C LEU A 123 -15.35 -17.73 4.53
N ALA A 124 -14.86 -17.37 5.72
CA ALA A 124 -15.31 -17.94 6.97
C ALA A 124 -16.80 -17.66 7.25
N ALA A 125 -17.30 -16.49 6.83
CA ALA A 125 -18.71 -16.14 6.96
C ALA A 125 -19.61 -16.89 5.97
N MET A 126 -19.14 -17.14 4.74
CA MET A 126 -19.93 -17.78 3.68
C MET A 126 -19.86 -19.31 3.69
N PHE A 127 -18.73 -19.87 4.12
CA PHE A 127 -18.43 -21.31 4.08
C PHE A 127 -17.77 -21.80 5.38
N PRO A 128 -18.36 -21.55 6.56
CA PRO A 128 -17.74 -21.90 7.84
C PRO A 128 -17.40 -23.40 7.96
N GLU A 129 -18.19 -24.27 7.34
CA GLU A 129 -18.01 -25.72 7.31
C GLU A 129 -16.86 -26.18 6.39
N ARG A 130 -16.32 -25.28 5.58
CA ARG A 130 -15.20 -25.54 4.65
C ARG A 130 -13.87 -25.00 5.18
N MET A 131 -13.80 -24.52 6.42
CA MET A 131 -12.57 -23.95 6.99
C MET A 131 -11.89 -24.93 7.94
N ASP A 132 -10.58 -25.12 7.81
CA ASP A 132 -9.73 -25.82 8.81
C ASP A 132 -8.86 -24.82 9.56
N ARG A 133 -7.87 -24.23 8.86
CA ARG A 133 -6.91 -23.29 9.45
C ARG A 133 -6.95 -21.95 8.72
N VAL A 134 -7.02 -20.87 9.48
CA VAL A 134 -7.11 -19.51 8.92
C VAL A 134 -6.13 -18.61 9.64
N ILE A 135 -5.27 -17.95 8.86
CA ILE A 135 -4.40 -16.88 9.32
C ILE A 135 -4.76 -15.63 8.54
N LEU A 136 -5.11 -14.57 9.26
CA LEU A 136 -5.37 -13.24 8.70
C LEU A 136 -4.30 -12.31 9.26
N ASP A 137 -3.42 -11.79 8.40
CA ASP A 137 -2.30 -10.92 8.77
C ASP A 137 -2.46 -9.53 8.16
N GLY A 138 -2.31 -8.48 8.96
CA GLY A 138 -2.69 -7.11 8.60
C GLY A 138 -4.21 -6.96 8.43
N VAL A 139 -4.95 -7.23 9.50
CA VAL A 139 -6.41 -7.35 9.51
C VAL A 139 -7.09 -6.00 9.25
N TRP A 140 -7.89 -5.94 8.19
CA TRP A 140 -8.81 -4.84 7.93
C TRP A 140 -10.11 -5.01 8.71
N ASN A 141 -10.63 -3.91 9.26
CA ASN A 141 -11.98 -3.89 9.78
C ASN A 141 -12.99 -4.05 8.63
N ILE A 142 -13.67 -5.20 8.60
CA ILE A 142 -14.61 -5.55 7.54
C ILE A 142 -15.85 -4.65 7.51
N HIS A 143 -16.24 -4.08 8.66
CA HIS A 143 -17.37 -3.15 8.70
C HIS A 143 -17.00 -1.84 8.05
N GLU A 144 -15.82 -1.29 8.37
CA GLU A 144 -15.33 -0.07 7.70
C GLU A 144 -15.13 -0.30 6.19
N TYR A 145 -14.47 -1.40 5.83
CA TYR A 145 -14.17 -1.73 4.44
C TYR A 145 -15.44 -1.78 3.56
N ASN A 146 -16.51 -2.40 4.03
CA ASN A 146 -17.77 -2.53 3.27
C ASN A 146 -18.60 -1.24 3.23
N HIS A 147 -18.32 -0.27 4.10
CA HIS A 147 -18.99 1.04 4.12
C HIS A 147 -18.10 2.16 3.59
N TYR A 148 -16.98 1.82 2.95
CA TYR A 148 -16.00 2.77 2.41
C TYR A 148 -15.45 3.75 3.47
N HIS A 149 -15.33 3.27 4.71
CA HIS A 149 -14.58 3.93 5.76
C HIS A 149 -13.18 3.30 5.83
N ALA A 150 -12.18 4.11 6.18
CA ALA A 150 -10.81 3.64 6.37
C ALA A 150 -10.15 4.39 7.53
N VAL A 151 -10.94 4.81 8.52
CA VAL A 151 -10.47 5.68 9.61
C VAL A 151 -9.48 4.90 10.47
N GLU A 152 -9.80 3.66 10.79
CA GLU A 152 -8.93 2.79 11.58
C GLU A 152 -7.62 2.48 10.85
N GLY A 153 -7.65 2.33 9.52
CA GLY A 153 -6.48 2.02 8.71
C GLY A 153 -5.36 3.06 8.79
N PHE A 154 -5.67 4.30 9.18
CA PHE A 154 -4.69 5.38 9.31
C PHE A 154 -4.42 5.80 10.76
N ALA A 155 -5.15 5.26 11.75
CA ALA A 155 -5.16 5.75 13.13
C ALA A 155 -3.80 5.70 13.83
N ASP A 156 -2.93 4.76 13.46
CA ASP A 156 -1.61 4.58 14.06
C ASP A 156 -0.45 5.09 13.19
N THR A 157 -0.75 5.75 12.06
CA THR A 157 0.28 6.27 11.14
C THR A 157 1.20 7.26 11.85
N ASP A 158 0.61 8.24 12.57
CA ASP A 158 1.38 9.25 13.30
C ASP A 158 2.19 8.62 14.45
N LYS A 159 1.62 7.63 15.16
CA LYS A 159 2.36 6.89 16.18
C LYS A 159 3.56 6.14 15.60
N THR A 160 3.39 5.53 14.43
CA THR A 160 4.47 4.83 13.72
C THR A 160 5.55 5.82 13.28
N PHE A 161 5.16 7.01 12.83
CA PHE A 161 6.09 8.07 12.47
C PHE A 161 6.89 8.56 13.68
N SER A 162 6.25 8.88 14.81
CA SER A 162 6.95 9.21 16.06
C SER A 162 7.87 8.09 16.54
N GLY A 163 7.43 6.83 16.38
CA GLY A 163 8.21 5.63 16.68
C GLY A 163 9.47 5.51 15.82
N PHE A 164 9.35 5.77 14.51
CA PHE A 164 10.47 5.82 13.58
C PHE A 164 11.50 6.87 14.02
N LEU A 165 11.06 8.09 14.34
CA LEU A 165 11.97 9.16 14.77
C LEU A 165 12.68 8.80 16.07
N SER A 166 11.95 8.25 17.04
CA SER A 166 12.52 7.77 18.31
C SER A 166 13.55 6.67 18.11
N ALA A 167 13.24 5.68 17.26
CA ALA A 167 14.14 4.59 16.90
C ALA A 167 15.39 5.11 16.16
N CYS A 168 15.22 6.08 15.27
CA CYS A 168 16.31 6.69 14.52
C CYS A 168 17.29 7.44 15.44
N ILE A 169 16.80 8.26 16.38
CA ILE A 169 17.65 8.92 17.38
C ILE A 169 18.39 7.89 18.24
N THR A 170 17.68 6.86 18.70
CA THR A 170 18.26 5.78 19.52
C THR A 170 19.33 4.98 18.78
N ALA A 171 19.19 4.83 17.45
CA ALA A 171 20.16 4.12 16.62
C ALA A 171 21.50 4.86 16.45
N GLY A 172 21.58 6.14 16.83
CA GLY A 172 22.78 6.97 16.72
C GLY A 172 23.32 6.98 15.28
N GLU A 173 24.63 6.82 15.12
CA GLU A 173 25.34 6.90 13.83
C GLU A 173 24.75 6.02 12.70
N LYS A 174 23.96 5.00 13.03
CA LYS A 174 23.27 4.15 12.04
C LYS A 174 22.11 4.86 11.34
N CYS A 175 21.62 5.99 11.87
CA CYS A 175 20.53 6.76 11.30
C CYS A 175 20.97 8.19 10.96
N ALA A 176 20.67 8.65 9.74
CA ALA A 176 21.10 9.97 9.27
C ALA A 176 20.53 11.13 10.11
N LEU A 177 19.27 11.04 10.55
CA LEU A 177 18.64 12.13 11.33
C LEU A 177 19.23 12.30 12.73
N SER A 178 19.94 11.29 13.28
CA SER A 178 20.61 11.42 14.58
C SER A 178 21.72 12.48 14.58
N GLN A 179 22.29 12.78 13.40
CA GLN A 179 23.39 13.74 13.22
C GLN A 179 22.94 15.19 13.46
N LEU A 180 21.62 15.44 13.49
CA LEU A 180 21.03 16.75 13.75
C LEU A 180 21.08 17.14 15.24
N ASN A 181 21.56 16.27 16.14
CA ASN A 181 21.71 16.53 17.58
C ASN A 181 20.44 17.11 18.23
N THR A 182 19.29 16.50 17.91
CA THR A 182 17.96 16.93 18.37
C THR A 182 17.21 15.78 19.04
N THR A 183 16.12 16.10 19.74
CA THR A 183 15.20 15.10 20.29
C THR A 183 14.18 14.65 19.25
N ALA A 184 13.57 13.47 19.43
CA ALA A 184 12.55 12.97 18.50
C ALA A 184 11.34 13.92 18.34
N PRO A 185 10.79 14.55 19.41
CA PRO A 185 9.68 15.51 19.27
C PRO A 185 10.05 16.79 18.51
N GLU A 186 11.27 17.31 18.72
CA GLU A 186 11.77 18.48 17.99
C GLU A 186 11.96 18.15 16.51
N LEU A 187 12.50 16.96 16.21
CA LEU A 187 12.65 16.46 14.85
C LEU A 187 11.31 16.27 14.15
N GLU A 188 10.32 15.70 14.84
CA GLU A 188 8.97 15.51 14.32
C GLU A 188 8.34 16.84 13.93
N LYS A 189 8.43 17.83 14.83
CA LYS A 189 7.98 19.20 14.56
C LYS A 189 8.68 19.81 13.34
N ALA A 190 10.01 19.67 13.26
CA ALA A 190 10.79 20.19 12.13
C ALA A 190 10.40 19.54 10.80
N ILE A 191 10.06 18.25 10.79
CA ILE A 191 9.59 17.55 9.57
C ILE A 191 8.19 18.01 9.17
N TYR A 192 7.27 18.21 10.12
CA TYR A 192 5.95 18.78 9.79
C TYR A 192 6.07 20.22 9.25
N GLU A 193 6.95 21.05 9.83
CA GLU A 193 7.24 22.38 9.31
C GLU A 193 7.86 22.31 7.90
N LEU A 194 8.77 21.37 7.66
CA LEU A 194 9.33 21.10 6.32
C LEU A 194 8.22 20.75 5.32
N ILE A 195 7.32 19.82 5.66
CA ILE A 195 6.19 19.39 4.81
C ILE A 195 5.33 20.60 4.41
N GLU A 196 4.98 21.46 5.37
CA GLU A 196 4.22 22.68 5.09
C GLU A 196 5.00 23.70 4.28
N ASN A 197 6.31 23.83 4.49
CA ASN A 197 7.14 24.76 3.74
C ASN A 197 7.29 24.35 2.26
N VAL A 198 7.52 23.07 1.98
CA VAL A 198 7.68 22.57 0.59
C VAL A 198 6.37 22.64 -0.20
N LYS A 199 5.23 22.83 0.46
CA LYS A 199 3.95 23.15 -0.18
C LYS A 199 4.00 24.46 -0.98
N TYR A 200 4.70 25.46 -0.45
CA TYR A 200 4.79 26.81 -1.04
C TYR A 200 6.13 27.08 -1.72
N ARG A 201 7.18 26.34 -1.31
CA ARG A 201 8.54 26.48 -1.81
C ARG A 201 9.10 25.09 -2.14
N PRO A 202 8.61 24.45 -3.21
CA PRO A 202 9.06 23.12 -3.57
C PRO A 202 10.53 23.11 -3.98
N ILE A 203 11.18 21.97 -3.78
CA ILE A 203 12.60 21.79 -4.06
C ILE A 203 12.76 21.16 -5.44
N ALA A 204 13.52 21.81 -6.33
CA ALA A 204 13.87 21.24 -7.62
C ALA A 204 15.07 20.30 -7.50
N TYR A 205 14.92 19.05 -7.91
CA TYR A 205 15.97 18.03 -7.83
C TYR A 205 15.90 17.07 -9.01
N GLN A 206 16.95 17.03 -9.86
CA GLN A 206 17.09 16.09 -10.98
C GLN A 206 15.85 15.96 -11.88
N GLY A 207 15.22 17.08 -12.24
CA GLY A 207 14.00 17.09 -13.07
C GLY A 207 12.72 16.69 -12.32
N THR A 208 12.80 16.46 -11.01
CA THR A 208 11.67 16.21 -10.11
C THR A 208 11.42 17.42 -9.21
N MET A 209 10.15 17.68 -8.90
CA MET A 209 9.73 18.67 -7.92
C MET A 209 9.38 17.96 -6.61
N ILE A 210 10.19 18.15 -5.58
CA ILE A 210 9.90 17.63 -4.23
C ILE A 210 9.01 18.65 -3.54
N ASP A 211 7.72 18.33 -3.44
CA ASP A 211 6.68 19.16 -2.84
C ASP A 211 6.00 18.44 -1.65
N TYR A 212 4.95 19.06 -1.12
CA TYR A 212 4.14 18.52 -0.03
C TYR A 212 3.69 17.06 -0.26
N THR A 213 3.23 16.78 -1.48
CA THR A 213 2.68 15.50 -1.87
C THR A 213 3.77 14.42 -1.90
N ILE A 214 4.92 14.71 -2.54
CA ILE A 214 6.03 13.76 -2.59
C ILE A 214 6.54 13.43 -1.19
N VAL A 215 6.77 14.44 -0.34
CA VAL A 215 7.30 14.20 1.01
C VAL A 215 6.34 13.36 1.83
N ARG A 216 5.03 13.67 1.81
CA ARG A 216 4.03 12.87 2.52
C ARG A 216 3.93 11.44 1.99
N ASN A 217 3.93 11.25 0.67
CA ASN A 217 3.85 9.92 0.08
C ASN A 217 5.07 9.07 0.43
N VAL A 218 6.27 9.64 0.39
CA VAL A 218 7.49 8.94 0.78
C VAL A 218 7.45 8.54 2.25
N ILE A 219 7.04 9.45 3.15
CA ILE A 219 6.88 9.11 4.57
C ILE A 219 5.87 7.97 4.72
N PHE A 220 4.66 8.13 4.19
CA PHE A 220 3.58 7.16 4.35
C PHE A 220 3.96 5.76 3.84
N LEU A 221 4.49 5.65 2.62
CA LEU A 221 4.90 4.37 2.04
C LEU A 221 6.06 3.75 2.83
N SER A 222 7.00 4.55 3.31
CA SER A 222 8.16 4.06 4.08
C SER A 222 7.78 3.48 5.44
N LEU A 223 6.74 4.02 6.08
CA LEU A 223 6.30 3.54 7.39
C LEU A 223 5.79 2.10 7.34
N THR A 224 5.30 1.65 6.19
CA THR A 224 4.74 0.29 6.01
C THR A 224 5.80 -0.81 5.88
N VAL A 225 7.05 -0.45 5.54
CA VAL A 225 8.14 -1.41 5.29
C VAL A 225 9.39 -0.97 6.03
N LEU A 226 9.78 -1.69 7.09
CA LEU A 226 10.95 -1.35 7.93
C LEU A 226 12.25 -1.18 7.14
N ALA A 227 12.43 -1.93 6.05
CA ALA A 227 13.60 -1.80 5.18
C ALA A 227 13.71 -0.42 4.51
N GLN A 228 12.61 0.34 4.44
CA GLN A 228 12.56 1.70 3.89
C GLN A 228 12.89 2.78 4.93
N TRP A 229 13.00 2.44 6.21
CA TRP A 229 13.30 3.42 7.25
C TRP A 229 14.68 4.08 7.08
N PRO A 230 15.79 3.36 6.78
CA PRO A 230 17.07 4.02 6.56
C PRO A 230 17.09 4.94 5.31
N PRO A 231 16.55 4.53 4.14
CA PRO A 231 16.36 5.43 3.01
C PRO A 231 15.51 6.66 3.34
N MET A 232 14.41 6.49 4.08
CA MET A 232 13.56 7.61 4.51
C MET A 232 14.32 8.57 5.42
N ALA A 233 15.12 8.06 6.35
CA ALA A 233 15.94 8.89 7.24
C ALA A 233 16.94 9.74 6.44
N THR A 234 17.61 9.15 5.44
CA THR A 234 18.52 9.90 4.55
C THR A 234 17.76 10.95 3.74
N PHE A 235 16.58 10.61 3.20
CA PHE A 235 15.75 11.56 2.48
C PHE A 235 15.39 12.77 3.33
N LEU A 236 14.84 12.55 4.52
CA LEU A 236 14.45 13.62 5.43
C LEU A 236 15.65 14.44 5.91
N HIS A 237 16.81 13.81 6.13
CA HIS A 237 18.04 14.51 6.52
C HIS A 237 18.51 15.46 5.40
N ALA A 238 18.52 14.99 4.15
CA ALA A 238 18.89 15.80 3.00
C ALA A 238 17.97 17.03 2.84
N LEU A 239 16.67 16.87 3.08
CA LEU A 239 15.71 17.97 3.01
C LEU A 239 15.88 18.96 4.17
N LEU A 240 16.08 18.49 5.40
CA LEU A 240 16.25 19.35 6.58
C LEU A 240 17.54 20.17 6.53
N THR A 241 18.61 19.61 5.98
CA THR A 241 19.91 20.29 5.84
C THR A 241 20.04 21.11 4.55
N GLY A 242 19.12 20.92 3.60
CA GLY A 242 19.22 21.47 2.25
C GLY A 242 20.29 20.80 1.37
N ASN A 243 20.96 19.75 1.87
CA ASN A 243 21.99 19.03 1.14
C ASN A 243 21.40 17.89 0.29
N VAL A 244 20.67 18.27 -0.77
CA VAL A 244 20.00 17.30 -1.65
C VAL A 244 20.96 16.36 -2.41
N THR A 245 22.26 16.64 -2.43
CA THR A 245 23.28 15.74 -3.03
C THR A 245 23.45 14.43 -2.26
N GLU A 246 23.00 14.35 -1.00
CA GLU A 246 22.97 13.09 -0.25
C GLU A 246 22.08 12.03 -0.92
N LEU A 247 21.08 12.48 -1.68
CA LEU A 247 20.18 11.62 -2.44
C LEU A 247 20.88 10.93 -3.64
N ASP A 248 22.01 11.49 -4.11
CA ASP A 248 22.82 10.89 -5.20
C ASP A 248 23.69 9.73 -4.73
N THR A 249 24.18 9.83 -3.50
CA THR A 249 25.23 8.94 -2.98
C THR A 249 24.73 7.55 -2.60
N ARG A 250 23.40 7.36 -2.52
CA ARG A 250 22.76 6.06 -2.28
C ARG A 250 21.84 5.76 -3.46
N ARG A 251 22.17 4.73 -4.25
CA ARG A 251 21.45 4.21 -5.44
C ARG A 251 19.94 3.87 -5.27
N ASN A 252 19.30 4.30 -4.18
CA ASN A 252 17.98 3.83 -3.75
C ASN A 252 16.86 4.88 -3.84
N TRP A 253 17.11 6.13 -4.25
CA TRP A 253 15.97 7.08 -4.37
C TRP A 253 14.92 6.59 -5.40
N THR A 254 15.35 5.96 -6.49
CA THR A 254 14.46 5.37 -7.48
C THR A 254 13.68 4.15 -6.98
N THR A 255 14.12 3.50 -5.88
CA THR A 255 13.40 2.37 -5.29
C THR A 255 12.17 2.78 -4.46
N PHE A 256 11.94 4.06 -4.22
CA PHE A 256 10.67 4.52 -3.64
C PHE A 256 9.52 4.52 -4.66
N PHE A 257 9.83 4.50 -5.96
CA PHE A 257 8.88 4.63 -7.06
C PHE A 257 8.80 3.37 -7.95
N GLN A 258 9.45 2.27 -7.57
CA GLN A 258 9.38 0.95 -8.21
C GLN A 258 8.78 -0.06 -7.23
#